data_AF-A0A7Y1VY20-F1
#
_entry.id   AF-A0A7Y1VY20-F1
#
_cell.length_a   1.000
_cell.length_b   1.000
_cell.length_c   1.000
_cell.angle_alpha   90.00
_cell.angle_beta   90.00
_cell.angle_gamma   90.00
#
_symmetry.space_group_name_H-M   'P 1'
#
loop_
_entity.id
_entity.type
_entity.pdbx_description
1 polymer ?
#
loop_
_entity_poly.entity_id
_entity_poly.type
_entity_poly.pdbx_seq_one_letter_code
_entity_poly.pdbx_strand_id
1 'polypeptide(L)'
;MIEELLREIDQEATTSRKMLERIPADKFGWKPHAKSMTIERLSNHIAELPGWIGVTLNTEQLDFAVNPYEPTSFDNTGDLLAFFERTLE
;
A
#
# COMPACT_ATOMS: atom_id res chain seq x y z
N MET A 1 -6.22 4.19 -24.03
CA MET A 1 -6.23 3.08 -23.05
C MET A 1 -5.03 3.11 -22.11
N ILE A 2 -3.78 2.86 -22.55
CA ILE A 2 -2.63 2.91 -21.61
C ILE A 2 -2.45 4.30 -20.98
N GLU A 3 -2.51 5.36 -21.79
CA GLU A 3 -2.43 6.75 -21.29
C GLU A 3 -3.59 7.13 -20.34
N GLU A 4 -4.75 6.51 -20.48
CA GLU A 4 -5.90 6.75 -19.61
C GLU A 4 -5.69 6.08 -18.25
N LEU A 5 -5.22 4.82 -18.25
CA LEU A 5 -4.88 4.08 -17.03
C LEU A 5 -3.74 4.76 -16.25
N LEU A 6 -2.70 5.26 -16.93
CA LEU A 6 -1.63 6.01 -16.28
C LEU A 6 -2.16 7.28 -15.60
N ARG A 7 -3.07 7.99 -16.27
CA ARG A 7 -3.72 9.18 -15.70
C ARG A 7 -4.60 8.85 -14.50
N GLU A 8 -5.31 7.73 -14.53
CA GLU A 8 -6.09 7.24 -13.39
C GLU A 8 -5.17 6.91 -12.20
N ILE A 9 -4.06 6.22 -12.44
CA ILE A 9 -3.05 5.92 -11.40
C ILE A 9 -2.52 7.22 -10.77
N ASP A 10 -2.16 8.23 -11.55
CA ASP A 10 -1.68 9.52 -11.02
C ASP A 10 -2.73 10.23 -10.13
N GLN A 11 -4.00 10.17 -10.54
CA GLN A 11 -5.11 10.77 -9.80
C GLN A 11 -5.38 10.03 -8.50
N GLU A 12 -5.41 8.70 -8.55
CA GLU A 12 -5.58 7.85 -7.37
C GLU A 12 -4.41 8.01 -6.41
N ALA A 13 -3.18 8.05 -6.92
CA ALA A 13 -1.98 8.24 -6.12
C ALA A 13 -2.02 9.54 -5.31
N THR A 14 -2.51 10.61 -5.91
CA THR A 14 -2.70 11.89 -5.22
C THR A 14 -3.67 11.78 -4.05
N THR A 15 -4.74 11.01 -4.20
CA THR A 15 -5.75 10.81 -3.14
C THR A 15 -5.23 9.88 -2.05
N SER A 16 -4.59 8.78 -2.42
CA SER A 16 -3.99 7.81 -1.50
C SER A 16 -2.90 8.44 -0.65
N ARG A 17 -1.99 9.23 -1.25
CA ARG A 17 -0.96 10.00 -0.51
C ARG A 17 -1.57 10.88 0.57
N LYS A 18 -2.59 11.66 0.21
CA LYS A 18 -3.33 12.51 1.17
C LYS A 18 -4.04 11.71 2.25
N MET A 19 -4.47 10.49 1.97
CA MET A 19 -5.08 9.66 3.00
C MET A 19 -4.01 9.13 3.96
N LEU A 20 -2.92 8.58 3.43
CA LEU A 20 -1.81 8.02 4.20
C LEU A 20 -1.11 9.06 5.08
N GLU A 21 -0.93 10.29 4.61
CA GLU A 21 -0.29 11.38 5.39
C GLU A 21 -1.07 11.74 6.68
N ARG A 22 -2.36 11.43 6.73
CA ARG A 22 -3.25 11.75 7.87
C ARG A 22 -3.21 10.71 8.97
N ILE A 23 -2.53 9.58 8.76
CA ILE A 23 -2.51 8.46 9.71
C ILE A 23 -1.40 8.70 10.71
N PRO A 24 -1.74 8.98 11.99
CA PRO A 24 -0.73 9.33 12.96
C PRO A 24 -0.06 8.05 13.50
N ALA A 25 1.27 8.06 13.56
CA ALA A 25 2.08 6.90 13.97
C ALA A 25 1.72 6.37 15.37
N ASP A 26 1.34 7.23 16.31
CA ASP A 26 0.90 6.86 17.66
C ASP A 26 -0.42 6.08 17.68
N LYS A 27 -1.14 5.99 16.55
CA LYS A 27 -2.36 5.20 16.38
C LYS A 27 -2.15 3.94 15.57
N PHE A 28 -0.94 3.58 15.16
CA PHE A 28 -0.67 2.41 14.34
C PHE A 28 -1.22 1.09 14.92
N GLY A 29 -1.25 0.94 16.25
CA GLY A 29 -1.87 -0.21 16.92
C GLY A 29 -3.40 -0.19 17.01
N TRP A 30 -4.07 0.91 16.63
CA TRP A 30 -5.52 1.04 16.69
C TRP A 30 -6.20 0.09 15.70
N LYS A 31 -7.36 -0.44 16.10
CA LYS A 31 -8.21 -1.28 15.26
C LYS A 31 -9.62 -0.68 15.19
N PRO A 32 -10.23 -0.57 14.00
CA PRO A 32 -11.62 -0.13 13.88
C PRO A 32 -12.60 -1.10 14.54
N HIS A 33 -12.24 -2.39 14.56
CA HIS A 33 -13.00 -3.45 15.21
C HIS A 33 -12.04 -4.56 15.68
N ALA A 34 -12.40 -5.32 16.72
CA ALA A 34 -11.52 -6.35 17.30
C ALA A 34 -11.08 -7.43 16.29
N LYS A 35 -11.95 -7.75 15.32
CA LYS A 35 -11.68 -8.71 14.23
C LYS A 35 -10.85 -8.13 13.08
N SER A 36 -10.69 -6.81 13.01
CA SER A 36 -9.95 -6.15 11.95
C SER A 36 -8.44 -6.19 12.20
N MET A 37 -7.69 -5.94 11.13
CA MET A 37 -6.27 -5.63 11.21
C MET A 37 -6.04 -4.26 11.85
N THR A 38 -4.80 -4.00 12.29
CA THR A 38 -4.39 -2.68 12.78
C THR A 38 -4.42 -1.64 11.67
N ILE A 39 -4.55 -0.36 12.02
CA ILE A 39 -4.52 0.70 11.01
C ILE A 39 -3.18 0.71 10.27
N GLU A 40 -2.06 0.45 10.94
CA GLU A 40 -0.76 0.28 10.28
C GLU A 40 -0.82 -0.76 9.15
N ARG A 41 -1.34 -1.95 9.47
CA ARG A 41 -1.44 -3.05 8.53
C ARG A 41 -2.33 -2.73 7.33
N LEU A 42 -3.44 -2.04 7.58
CA LEU A 42 -4.38 -1.59 6.55
C LEU A 42 -3.77 -0.49 5.67
N SER A 43 -3.04 0.44 6.28
CA SER A 43 -2.38 1.55 5.58
C SER A 43 -1.25 1.05 4.69
N ASN A 44 -0.43 0.14 5.22
CA ASN A 44 0.59 -0.56 4.46
C ASN A 44 -0.03 -1.28 3.26
N HIS A 45 -1.12 -2.04 3.47
CA HIS A 45 -1.76 -2.75 2.38
C HIS A 45 -2.22 -1.81 1.24
N ILE A 46 -2.69 -0.60 1.56
CA ILE A 46 -3.01 0.40 0.53
C ILE A 46 -1.74 0.94 -0.15
N ALA A 47 -0.68 1.18 0.64
CA ALA A 47 0.57 1.72 0.14
C ALA A 47 1.31 0.78 -0.81
N GLU A 48 1.18 -0.54 -0.68
CA GLU A 48 1.85 -1.50 -1.57
C GLU A 48 1.11 -1.76 -2.89
N LEU A 49 -0.21 -1.49 -2.97
CA LEU A 49 -1.07 -1.87 -4.11
C LEU A 49 -0.52 -1.50 -5.49
N PRO A 50 0.05 -0.30 -5.72
CA PRO A 50 0.61 0.03 -7.03
C PRO A 50 1.69 -0.95 -7.50
N GLY A 51 2.54 -1.43 -6.58
CA GLY A 51 3.59 -2.39 -6.89
C GLY A 51 3.06 -3.77 -7.32
N TRP A 52 1.84 -4.13 -6.93
CA TRP A 52 1.20 -5.38 -7.34
C TRP A 52 0.82 -5.40 -8.83
N ILE A 53 0.71 -4.24 -9.49
CA ILE A 53 0.46 -4.17 -10.93
C ILE A 53 1.61 -4.82 -11.68
N GLY A 54 2.86 -4.49 -11.32
CA GLY A 54 4.04 -5.09 -11.91
C GLY A 54 4.10 -6.61 -11.69
N VAL A 55 3.79 -7.08 -10.48
CA VAL A 55 3.71 -8.52 -10.17
C VAL A 55 2.67 -9.19 -11.07
N THR A 56 1.45 -8.64 -11.12
CA THR A 56 0.32 -9.21 -11.88
C THR A 56 0.61 -9.32 -13.38
N LEU A 57 1.34 -8.37 -13.95
CA LEU A 57 1.67 -8.37 -15.38
C LEU A 57 2.85 -9.28 -15.73
N ASN A 58 3.74 -9.54 -14.78
CA ASN A 58 5.02 -10.22 -15.05
C ASN A 58 5.10 -11.64 -14.45
N THR A 59 4.09 -12.09 -13.70
CA THR A 59 4.03 -13.45 -13.17
C THR A 59 2.79 -14.20 -13.66
N GLU A 60 2.93 -15.50 -13.92
CA GLU A 60 1.80 -16.34 -14.34
C GLU A 60 0.80 -16.60 -13.19
N GLN A 61 1.31 -16.63 -11.96
CA GLN A 61 0.53 -16.85 -10.76
C GLN A 61 1.15 -16.16 -9.55
N LEU A 62 0.33 -15.99 -8.52
CA LEU A 62 0.75 -15.59 -7.19
C LEU A 62 0.59 -16.78 -6.25
N ASP A 63 1.71 -17.29 -5.75
CA ASP A 63 1.74 -18.43 -4.81
C ASP A 63 2.39 -18.00 -3.50
N PHE A 64 1.58 -17.83 -2.46
CA PHE A 64 2.03 -17.45 -1.13
C PHE A 64 2.76 -18.56 -0.36
N ALA A 65 2.68 -19.82 -0.81
CA ALA A 65 3.46 -20.90 -0.22
C ALA A 65 4.93 -20.84 -0.68
N VAL A 66 5.17 -20.35 -1.91
CA VAL A 66 6.51 -20.18 -2.49
C VAL A 66 7.07 -18.78 -2.23
N ASN A 67 6.23 -17.76 -2.30
CA ASN A 67 6.57 -16.36 -2.04
C ASN A 67 5.69 -15.82 -0.91
N PRO A 68 6.04 -16.10 0.36
CA PRO A 68 5.27 -15.64 1.50
C PRO A 68 5.12 -14.12 1.48
N TYR A 69 3.90 -13.66 1.70
CA TYR A 69 3.62 -12.25 1.81
C TYR A 69 3.93 -11.76 3.23
N GLU A 70 5.01 -10.98 3.34
CA GLU A 70 5.44 -10.36 4.58
C GLU A 70 5.22 -8.85 4.51
N PRO A 71 4.20 -8.33 5.24
CA PRO A 71 3.91 -6.91 5.23
C PRO A 71 5.03 -6.14 5.90
N THR A 72 5.51 -5.08 5.25
CA THR A 72 6.43 -4.12 5.87
C THR A 72 5.77 -3.47 7.10
N SER A 73 6.52 -3.37 8.20
CA SER A 73 6.11 -2.57 9.36
C SER A 73 6.79 -1.22 9.30
N PHE A 74 6.13 -0.19 9.82
CA PHE A 74 6.61 1.19 9.76
C PHE A 74 6.60 1.79 11.16
N ASP A 75 7.70 2.45 11.53
CA ASP A 75 7.80 3.14 12.82
C ASP A 75 7.16 4.54 12.78
N ASN A 76 7.02 5.12 11.57
CA ASN A 76 6.45 6.44 11.38
C ASN A 76 5.75 6.60 10.02
N THR A 77 4.91 7.64 9.92
CA THR A 77 4.14 7.98 8.71
C THR A 77 5.02 8.37 7.53
N GLY A 78 6.22 8.92 7.78
CA GLY A 78 7.16 9.30 6.73
C GLY A 78 7.67 8.08 5.95
N ASP A 79 8.03 7.00 6.66
CA ASP A 79 8.50 5.76 6.03
C ASP A 79 7.38 5.07 5.24
N LEU A 80 6.14 5.10 5.75
CA LEU A 80 4.96 4.62 5.03
C LEU A 80 4.75 5.38 3.71
N LEU A 81 4.89 6.72 3.73
CA LEU A 81 4.78 7.55 2.53
C LEU A 81 5.93 7.28 1.55
N ALA A 82 7.17 7.17 2.04
CA ALA A 82 8.31 6.86 1.20
C ALA A 82 8.19 5.48 0.53
N PHE A 83 7.61 4.50 1.24
CA PHE A 83 7.29 3.20 0.66
C PHE A 83 6.21 3.32 -0.43
N PHE A 84 5.15 4.08 -0.19
CA PHE A 84 4.11 4.34 -1.19
C PHE A 84 4.69 4.93 -2.49
N GLU A 85 5.54 5.96 -2.38
CA GLU A 85 6.18 6.55 -3.58
C GLU A 85 7.01 5.52 -4.35
N ARG A 86 7.79 4.69 -3.66
CA ARG A 86 8.59 3.63 -4.30
C ARG A 86 7.76 2.59 -5.04
N THR A 87 6.48 2.41 -4.69
CA THR A 87 5.61 1.43 -5.35
C THR A 87 4.98 1.96 -6.63
N LEU A 88 5.00 3.29 -6.82
CA LEU A 88 4.48 3.97 -8.01
C LEU A 88 5.50 4.03 -9.16
N GLU A 89 6.77 3.74 -8.88
CA GLU A 89 7.88 3.69 -9.85
C GLU A 89 8.00 2.32 -10.54
#